data_AF-A0A1M2VT23-F1
#
_entry.id   AF-A0A1M2VT23-F1
#
_cell.length_a   1.000
_cell.length_b   1.000
_cell.length_c   1.000
_cell.angle_alpha   90.00
_cell.angle_beta   90.00
_cell.angle_gamma   90.00
#
_symmetry.space_group_name_H-M   'P 1'
#
loop_
_entity.id
_entity.type
_entity.pdbx_description
1 polymer ?
#
loop_
_entity_poly.entity_id
_entity_poly.type
_entity_poly.pdbx_seq_one_letter_code
_entity_poly.pdbx_strand_id
1 'polypeptide(L)'
;MAFQSEPDPEERFPHHPVFAHGYNDNVGCWATIEGRMDGQLECLMDTLDPEALGNRYVRTMTGTAASASHEIIRANRAYGRSLLTLRVLVQNRRKEKTPILVFGSRAQVLSKVSSTDAVQRGRTEIPRAALGVAKDPWDKSPRLRVPHFNTFELRQAAPAGGIDSDYKHGTIRLNKGDFAVFQLQFHVGDDDTISKDWQALDALESIALPWAPWDNSTAPAFTALGLPSLQGPPLVHFSNAPGRLLCAPFDHGAVHEYFADLIEDSEDAFLRSHFGSSSAVLSNTVNVSMFTMADTLLKRVAEEGNVNVLLGRLRACGRHDIVEKLVQ
;
A
#
# COMPACT_ATOMS: atom_id res chain seq x y z
N MET A 1 -4.24 13.97 13.10
CA MET A 1 -2.85 14.48 12.96
C MET A 1 -2.20 13.74 11.80
N ALA A 2 -1.31 14.36 10.99
CA ALA A 2 -0.86 13.76 9.72
C ALA A 2 0.14 12.60 9.89
N PHE A 3 0.96 12.64 10.96
CA PHE A 3 1.94 11.64 11.33
C PHE A 3 2.15 11.73 12.85
N GLN A 4 1.73 10.71 13.60
CA GLN A 4 1.83 10.66 15.07
C GLN A 4 2.82 9.57 15.45
N SER A 5 4.09 9.94 15.51
CA SER A 5 5.22 9.03 15.76
C SER A 5 5.55 8.86 17.23
N GLU A 6 4.91 9.65 18.11
CA GLU A 6 5.03 9.51 19.56
C GLU A 6 3.74 8.88 20.10
N PRO A 7 3.84 7.91 21.03
CA PRO A 7 2.67 7.32 21.65
C PRO A 7 1.93 8.34 22.49
N ASP A 8 0.60 8.26 22.52
CA ASP A 8 -0.18 8.98 23.51
C ASP A 8 0.14 8.44 24.93
N PRO A 9 -0.01 9.24 26.00
CA PRO A 9 0.37 8.82 27.36
C PRO A 9 -0.33 7.54 27.85
N GLU A 10 -1.47 7.20 27.26
CA GLU A 10 -2.28 6.02 27.60
C GLU A 10 -1.98 4.80 26.69
N GLU A 11 -1.13 4.97 25.68
CA GLU A 11 -0.82 3.96 24.67
C GLU A 11 0.63 3.50 24.75
N ARG A 12 0.86 2.21 24.45
CA ARG A 12 2.21 1.63 24.43
C ARG A 12 2.98 1.99 23.16
N PHE A 13 2.27 2.16 22.05
CA PHE A 13 2.85 2.33 20.72
C PHE A 13 2.22 3.53 20.01
N PRO A 14 2.98 4.23 19.16
CA PRO A 14 2.43 5.31 18.35
C PRO A 14 1.47 4.76 17.28
N HIS A 15 0.49 5.58 16.88
CA HIS A 15 -0.43 5.26 15.77
C HIS A 15 0.31 5.15 14.43
N HIS A 16 1.42 5.88 14.27
CA HIS A 16 2.23 5.93 13.06
C HIS A 16 3.71 5.69 13.39
N PRO A 17 4.11 4.45 13.76
CA PRO A 17 5.51 4.14 14.06
C PRO A 17 6.40 4.40 12.85
N VAL A 18 7.49 5.15 13.02
CA VAL A 18 8.42 5.40 11.91
C VAL A 18 9.25 4.14 11.68
N PHE A 19 9.01 3.44 10.57
CA PHE A 19 9.80 2.27 10.18
C PHE A 19 10.88 2.58 9.15
N ALA A 20 10.78 3.71 8.45
CA ALA A 20 11.87 4.17 7.60
C ALA A 20 11.95 5.68 7.63
N HIS A 21 13.17 6.21 7.60
CA HIS A 21 13.37 7.64 7.37
C HIS A 21 14.66 7.90 6.58
N GLY A 22 14.67 8.98 5.82
CA GLY A 22 15.79 9.36 4.99
C GLY A 22 15.73 10.82 4.63
N TYR A 23 16.87 11.40 4.28
CA TYR A 23 16.91 12.76 3.76
C TYR A 23 17.96 12.90 2.66
N ASN A 24 17.67 13.75 1.69
CA ASN A 24 18.60 14.13 0.63
C ASN A 24 18.41 15.61 0.35
N ASP A 25 19.50 16.38 0.37
CA ASP A 25 19.46 17.82 0.07
C ASP A 25 18.36 18.57 0.85
N ASN A 26 18.27 18.32 2.15
CA ASN A 26 17.25 18.89 3.04
C ASN A 26 15.78 18.59 2.64
N VAL A 27 15.53 17.60 1.80
CA VAL A 27 14.18 17.01 1.65
C VAL A 27 14.15 15.76 2.53
N GLY A 28 13.16 15.67 3.41
CA GLY A 28 12.98 14.55 4.34
C GLY A 28 11.86 13.62 3.89
N CYS A 29 12.02 12.34 4.20
CA CYS A 29 11.04 11.28 3.97
C CYS A 29 10.93 10.43 5.24
N TRP A 30 9.70 10.10 5.64
CA TRP A 30 9.39 9.18 6.74
C TRP A 30 8.29 8.23 6.27
N ALA A 31 8.44 6.94 6.53
CA ALA A 31 7.46 5.93 6.16
C ALA A 31 7.03 5.13 7.39
N THR A 32 5.75 4.82 7.42
CA THR A 32 5.09 3.93 8.37
C THR A 32 4.18 2.98 7.61
N ILE A 33 3.61 2.01 8.33
CA ILE A 33 2.58 1.11 7.81
C ILE A 33 1.21 1.81 7.85
N GLU A 34 0.38 1.55 6.84
CA GLU A 34 -1.06 1.87 6.87
C GLU A 34 -1.82 0.60 6.46
N GLY A 35 -1.57 -0.46 7.21
CA GLY A 35 -2.10 -1.80 6.97
C GLY A 35 -3.40 -2.05 7.71
N ARG A 36 -3.84 -3.30 7.66
CA ARG A 36 -5.03 -3.74 8.38
C ARG A 36 -4.72 -3.89 9.87
N MET A 37 -5.73 -3.74 10.72
CA MET A 37 -5.57 -3.92 12.17
C MET A 37 -5.10 -5.34 12.55
N ASP A 38 -5.43 -6.35 11.74
CA ASP A 38 -4.99 -7.75 11.90
C ASP A 38 -3.54 -8.01 11.41
N GLY A 39 -2.86 -6.97 10.95
CA GLY A 39 -1.51 -7.02 10.38
C GLY A 39 -1.42 -7.84 9.09
N GLN A 40 -2.55 -8.15 8.44
CA GLN A 40 -2.56 -8.84 7.15
C GLN A 40 -2.36 -7.86 6.01
N LEU A 41 -1.68 -8.33 4.96
CA LEU A 41 -1.63 -7.58 3.71
C LEU A 41 -3.03 -7.47 3.10
N GLU A 42 -3.26 -6.37 2.39
CA GLU A 42 -4.52 -6.14 1.69
C GLU A 42 -4.59 -6.97 0.41
N CYS A 43 -5.82 -7.18 -0.06
CA CYS A 43 -6.06 -7.84 -1.34
C CYS A 43 -6.32 -6.80 -2.44
N LEU A 44 -6.05 -7.16 -3.70
CA LEU A 44 -6.25 -6.26 -4.83
C LEU A 44 -7.73 -5.96 -5.11
N MET A 45 -8.63 -6.80 -4.58
CA MET A 45 -10.07 -6.54 -4.59
C MET A 45 -10.45 -5.31 -3.78
N ASP A 46 -9.71 -5.00 -2.71
CA ASP A 46 -9.92 -3.79 -1.94
C ASP A 46 -9.46 -2.57 -2.75
N THR A 47 -9.95 -1.38 -2.41
CA THR A 47 -9.60 -0.11 -3.05
C THR A 47 -9.25 0.91 -1.96
N LEU A 48 -8.27 1.77 -2.26
CA LEU A 48 -7.88 2.89 -1.38
C LEU A 48 -8.99 3.97 -1.28
N ASP A 49 -9.97 3.92 -2.18
CA ASP A 49 -11.19 4.73 -2.13
C ASP A 49 -12.36 3.89 -1.56
N PRO A 50 -12.79 4.15 -0.32
CA PRO A 50 -13.91 3.45 0.32
C PRO A 50 -15.24 3.60 -0.43
N GLU A 51 -15.48 4.73 -1.09
CA GLU A 51 -16.72 4.97 -1.85
C GLU A 51 -16.74 4.13 -3.13
N ALA A 52 -15.57 3.88 -3.72
CA ALA A 52 -15.42 3.00 -4.88
C ALA A 52 -15.56 1.51 -4.55
N LEU A 53 -15.38 1.10 -3.28
CA LEU A 53 -15.37 -0.31 -2.88
C LEU A 53 -16.71 -1.00 -3.15
N GLY A 54 -17.81 -0.37 -2.71
CA GLY A 54 -19.15 -0.91 -2.93
C GLY A 54 -19.48 -1.06 -4.42
N ASN A 55 -19.15 -0.05 -5.21
CA ASN A 55 -19.35 -0.08 -6.67
C ASN A 55 -18.52 -1.16 -7.37
N ARG A 56 -17.29 -1.39 -6.90
CA ARG A 56 -16.40 -2.46 -7.40
C ARG A 56 -16.99 -3.83 -7.11
N TYR A 57 -17.47 -4.07 -5.89
CA TYR A 57 -18.11 -5.35 -5.54
C TYR A 57 -19.35 -5.61 -6.41
N VAL A 58 -20.22 -4.61 -6.59
CA VAL A 58 -21.41 -4.75 -7.44
C VAL A 58 -21.02 -5.08 -8.89
N ARG A 59 -20.08 -4.34 -9.48
CA ARG A 59 -19.61 -4.58 -10.87
C ARG A 59 -18.94 -5.93 -11.06
N THR A 60 -18.24 -6.41 -10.05
CA THR A 60 -17.50 -7.67 -10.11
C THR A 60 -18.44 -8.87 -9.97
N MET A 61 -19.46 -8.74 -9.12
CA MET A 61 -20.39 -9.84 -8.81
C MET A 61 -21.65 -9.87 -9.67
N THR A 62 -22.04 -8.74 -10.27
CA THR A 62 -23.31 -8.61 -11.00
C THR A 62 -23.13 -7.86 -12.32
N GLY A 63 -23.84 -8.29 -13.37
CA GLY A 63 -23.90 -7.60 -14.66
C GLY A 63 -23.02 -8.21 -15.77
N THR A 64 -23.03 -7.56 -16.93
CA THR A 64 -22.36 -8.01 -18.17
C THR A 64 -20.82 -7.95 -18.11
N ALA A 65 -20.27 -7.21 -17.15
CA ALA A 65 -18.83 -7.08 -16.93
C ALA A 65 -18.24 -8.15 -15.98
N ALA A 66 -19.08 -9.03 -15.40
CA ALA A 66 -18.64 -10.00 -14.40
C ALA A 66 -17.61 -11.00 -14.97
N SER A 67 -17.77 -11.46 -16.22
CA SER A 67 -16.81 -12.40 -16.83
C SER A 67 -15.41 -11.79 -16.99
N ALA A 68 -15.33 -10.56 -17.54
CA ALA A 68 -14.07 -9.84 -17.66
C ALA A 68 -13.45 -9.54 -16.28
N SER A 69 -14.29 -9.28 -15.28
CA SER A 69 -13.83 -9.08 -13.90
C SER A 69 -13.29 -10.37 -13.29
N HIS A 70 -13.91 -11.54 -13.53
CA HIS A 70 -13.38 -12.83 -13.07
C HIS A 70 -12.03 -13.17 -13.72
N GLU A 71 -11.86 -12.85 -15.01
CA GLU A 71 -10.57 -13.01 -15.68
C GLU A 71 -9.50 -12.12 -15.05
N ILE A 72 -9.81 -10.85 -14.77
CA ILE A 72 -8.92 -9.94 -14.04
C ILE A 72 -8.59 -10.49 -12.66
N ILE A 73 -9.59 -10.97 -11.90
CA ILE A 73 -9.40 -11.57 -10.57
C ILE A 73 -8.41 -12.72 -10.65
N ARG A 74 -8.61 -13.65 -11.59
CA ARG A 74 -7.76 -14.85 -11.70
C ARG A 74 -6.35 -14.49 -12.16
N ALA A 75 -6.23 -13.65 -13.19
CA ALA A 75 -4.94 -13.26 -13.76
C ALA A 75 -4.05 -12.51 -12.76
N ASN A 76 -4.66 -11.75 -11.83
CA ASN A 76 -3.94 -10.93 -10.86
C ASN A 76 -4.02 -11.49 -9.43
N ARG A 77 -4.57 -12.71 -9.24
CA ARG A 77 -4.83 -13.31 -7.92
C ARG A 77 -5.48 -12.32 -6.96
N ALA A 78 -6.54 -11.63 -7.38
CA ALA A 78 -6.99 -10.41 -6.72
C ALA A 78 -7.48 -10.59 -5.27
N TYR A 79 -7.84 -11.82 -4.88
CA TYR A 79 -8.19 -12.17 -3.51
C TYR A 79 -7.00 -12.48 -2.60
N GLY A 80 -5.79 -12.63 -3.15
CA GLY A 80 -4.60 -12.94 -2.38
C GLY A 80 -4.08 -11.73 -1.63
N ARG A 81 -3.62 -11.96 -0.39
CA ARG A 81 -2.99 -10.97 0.48
C ARG A 81 -1.61 -10.63 -0.05
N SER A 82 -1.54 -9.58 -0.86
CA SER A 82 -0.35 -9.26 -1.67
C SER A 82 0.05 -7.80 -1.62
N LEU A 83 -0.80 -6.92 -1.09
CA LEU A 83 -0.57 -5.49 -1.07
C LEU A 83 -0.08 -5.01 0.30
N LEU A 84 1.12 -4.46 0.32
CA LEU A 84 1.66 -3.70 1.44
C LEU A 84 1.31 -2.22 1.25
N THR A 85 0.65 -1.61 2.23
CA THR A 85 0.30 -0.19 2.21
C THR A 85 1.22 0.59 3.14
N LEU A 86 1.95 1.54 2.57
CA LEU A 86 2.84 2.44 3.29
C LEU A 86 2.27 3.85 3.31
N ARG A 87 2.28 4.49 4.49
CA ARG A 87 2.04 5.92 4.64
C ARG A 87 3.38 6.64 4.68
N VAL A 88 3.60 7.54 3.73
CA VAL A 88 4.89 8.21 3.49
C VAL A 88 4.72 9.71 3.60
N LEU A 89 5.35 10.33 4.60
CA LEU A 89 5.44 11.78 4.72
C LEU A 89 6.70 12.27 4.02
N VAL A 90 6.55 13.31 3.21
CA VAL A 90 7.65 13.98 2.51
C VAL A 90 7.59 15.46 2.81
N GLN A 91 8.72 16.04 3.20
CA GLN A 91 8.79 17.46 3.56
C GLN A 91 9.96 18.15 2.87
N ASN A 92 9.69 19.29 2.26
CA ASN A 92 10.73 20.16 1.72
C ASN A 92 11.29 21.06 2.85
N ARG A 93 12.47 20.73 3.38
CA ARG A 93 13.16 21.54 4.41
C ARG A 93 14.34 22.33 3.82
N ARG A 94 14.41 22.49 2.50
CA ARG A 94 15.49 23.21 1.80
C ARG A 94 15.64 24.63 2.30
N LYS A 95 16.89 25.09 2.38
CA LYS A 95 17.19 26.46 2.84
C LYS A 95 16.82 27.45 1.76
N GLU A 96 17.21 27.18 0.51
CA GLU A 96 16.71 27.87 -0.67
C GLU A 96 15.19 27.74 -0.77
N LYS A 97 14.51 28.82 -1.17
CA LYS A 97 13.05 28.88 -1.31
C LYS A 97 12.55 28.16 -2.59
N THR A 98 13.38 27.30 -3.17
CA THR A 98 13.09 26.61 -4.42
C THR A 98 12.07 25.50 -4.14
N PRO A 99 10.89 25.53 -4.79
CA PRO A 99 9.93 24.46 -4.65
C PRO A 99 10.49 23.16 -5.24
N ILE A 100 9.92 22.04 -4.81
CA ILE A 100 10.22 20.73 -5.37
C ILE A 100 8.95 20.08 -5.91
N LEU A 101 9.10 19.20 -6.90
CA LEU A 101 8.08 18.25 -7.30
C LEU A 101 8.44 16.87 -6.75
N VAL A 102 7.48 16.22 -6.12
CA VAL A 102 7.58 14.84 -5.61
C VAL A 102 6.68 13.95 -6.46
N PHE A 103 7.16 12.76 -6.84
CA PHE A 103 6.47 11.86 -7.76
C PHE A 103 6.07 10.54 -7.08
N GLY A 104 4.97 10.55 -6.34
CA GLY A 104 4.46 9.43 -5.55
C GLY A 104 4.23 8.14 -6.35
N SER A 105 3.61 8.23 -7.54
CA SER A 105 3.37 7.05 -8.42
C SER A 105 4.64 6.38 -8.93
N ARG A 106 5.80 7.03 -8.79
CA ARG A 106 7.12 6.51 -9.18
C ARG A 106 7.95 6.04 -8.00
N ALA A 107 7.37 6.01 -6.80
CA ALA A 107 8.02 5.41 -5.65
C ALA A 107 8.31 3.93 -5.91
N GLN A 108 9.39 3.44 -5.31
CA GLN A 108 9.82 2.06 -5.41
C GLN A 108 10.23 1.54 -4.04
N VAL A 109 9.99 0.26 -3.78
CA VAL A 109 10.61 -0.45 -2.65
C VAL A 109 11.66 -1.42 -3.17
N LEU A 110 12.73 -1.62 -2.42
CA LEU A 110 13.82 -2.55 -2.75
C LEU A 110 13.70 -3.80 -1.90
N SER A 111 13.76 -4.99 -2.48
CA SER A 111 13.76 -6.26 -1.73
C SER A 111 15.14 -6.60 -1.17
N LYS A 112 15.17 -7.32 -0.04
CA LYS A 112 16.39 -7.97 0.49
C LYS A 112 16.88 -9.04 -0.46
N VAL A 113 18.20 -9.17 -0.58
CA VAL A 113 18.84 -10.25 -1.38
C VAL A 113 18.36 -11.64 -0.91
N SER A 114 18.29 -11.87 0.41
CA SER A 114 17.85 -13.14 1.00
C SER A 114 16.38 -13.48 0.75
N SER A 115 15.54 -12.47 0.53
CA SER A 115 14.10 -12.64 0.29
C SER A 115 13.77 -12.71 -1.20
N THR A 116 14.78 -12.60 -2.06
CA THR A 116 14.57 -12.50 -3.51
C THR A 116 14.17 -13.84 -4.12
N ASP A 117 14.53 -15.00 -3.55
CA ASP A 117 14.07 -16.31 -4.07
C ASP A 117 12.57 -16.54 -3.84
N ALA A 118 12.00 -16.00 -2.75
CA ALA A 118 10.55 -15.96 -2.54
C ALA A 118 9.86 -15.00 -3.53
N VAL A 119 10.52 -13.87 -3.86
CA VAL A 119 10.04 -12.84 -4.78
C VAL A 119 10.28 -13.17 -6.27
N GLN A 120 11.28 -14.01 -6.57
CA GLN A 120 11.78 -14.35 -7.91
C GLN A 120 12.20 -15.82 -7.96
N ARG A 121 11.27 -16.76 -8.14
CA ARG A 121 11.66 -18.16 -8.36
C ARG A 121 12.27 -18.33 -9.76
N GLY A 122 13.61 -18.23 -9.85
CA GLY A 122 14.45 -18.97 -10.81
C GLY A 122 15.45 -18.19 -11.69
N ARG A 123 16.50 -17.54 -11.14
CA ARG A 123 17.77 -17.23 -11.86
C ARG A 123 18.98 -17.18 -10.91
N THR A 124 20.17 -17.56 -11.43
CA THR A 124 21.43 -17.85 -10.69
C THR A 124 22.32 -16.65 -10.35
N GLU A 125 21.84 -15.43 -10.53
CA GLU A 125 22.44 -14.21 -9.98
C GLU A 125 21.28 -13.44 -9.36
N ILE A 126 21.17 -13.44 -8.02
CA ILE A 126 19.96 -12.94 -7.33
C ILE A 126 19.93 -11.41 -7.40
N PRO A 127 19.15 -10.80 -8.31
CA PRO A 127 19.09 -9.36 -8.45
C PRO A 127 18.08 -8.81 -7.46
N ARG A 128 18.50 -7.89 -6.58
CA ARG A 128 17.56 -7.14 -5.73
C ARG A 128 16.39 -6.65 -6.59
N ALA A 129 15.16 -6.95 -6.19
CA ALA A 129 13.99 -6.54 -6.93
C ALA A 129 13.60 -5.12 -6.49
N ALA A 130 13.48 -4.20 -7.43
CA ALA A 130 12.81 -2.94 -7.18
C ALA A 130 11.36 -3.06 -7.64
N LEU A 131 10.42 -2.86 -6.72
CA LEU A 131 9.00 -2.95 -6.97
C LEU A 131 8.41 -1.55 -6.95
N GLY A 132 7.75 -1.15 -8.03
CA GLY A 132 7.03 0.13 -8.10
C GLY A 132 5.68 0.09 -7.38
N VAL A 133 5.06 1.27 -7.22
CA VAL A 133 3.66 1.37 -6.78
C VAL A 133 2.77 0.48 -7.66
N ALA A 134 1.95 -0.34 -7.01
CA ALA A 134 1.03 -1.25 -7.66
C ALA A 134 0.08 -0.50 -8.60
N LYS A 135 -0.34 -1.15 -9.69
CA LYS A 135 -1.37 -0.62 -10.60
C LYS A 135 -2.65 -1.38 -10.38
N ASP A 136 -3.75 -0.66 -10.28
CA ASP A 136 -5.06 -1.30 -10.21
C ASP A 136 -5.42 -1.88 -11.58
N PRO A 137 -5.73 -3.18 -11.68
CA PRO A 137 -5.97 -3.79 -12.98
C PRO A 137 -7.31 -3.40 -13.59
N TRP A 138 -8.26 -2.83 -12.83
CA TRP A 138 -9.55 -2.39 -13.35
C TRP A 138 -9.47 -1.03 -14.04
N ASP A 139 -8.79 -0.05 -13.43
CA ASP A 139 -8.72 1.32 -13.96
C ASP A 139 -7.34 1.72 -14.50
N LYS A 140 -6.34 0.83 -14.35
CA LYS A 140 -4.95 1.01 -14.78
C LYS A 140 -4.23 2.20 -14.11
N SER A 141 -4.78 2.71 -13.01
CA SER A 141 -4.20 3.80 -12.24
C SER A 141 -3.23 3.28 -11.17
N PRO A 142 -2.23 4.07 -10.77
CA PRO A 142 -1.39 3.74 -9.63
C PRO A 142 -2.23 3.68 -8.34
N ARG A 143 -2.02 2.65 -7.53
CA ARG A 143 -2.67 2.47 -6.23
C ARG A 143 -2.01 3.36 -5.18
N LEU A 144 -2.44 4.62 -5.23
CA LEU A 144 -1.88 5.72 -4.48
C LEU A 144 -3.01 6.65 -4.05
N ARG A 145 -2.85 7.29 -2.89
CA ARG A 145 -3.68 8.40 -2.43
C ARG A 145 -2.80 9.45 -1.75
N VAL A 146 -3.22 10.71 -1.79
CA VAL A 146 -2.60 11.79 -1.00
C VAL A 146 -3.61 12.23 0.07
N PRO A 147 -3.66 11.59 1.24
CA PRO A 147 -4.64 11.93 2.27
C PRO A 147 -4.41 13.30 2.92
N HIS A 148 -3.16 13.79 2.96
CA HIS A 148 -2.84 15.07 3.59
C HIS A 148 -1.88 15.91 2.76
N PHE A 149 -2.12 17.22 2.77
CA PHE A 149 -1.19 18.24 2.34
C PHE A 149 -1.11 19.30 3.43
N ASN A 150 0.07 19.46 4.03
CA ASN A 150 0.25 20.24 5.25
C ASN A 150 -0.78 19.81 6.32
N THR A 151 -1.43 20.78 6.95
CA THR A 151 -2.45 20.58 7.98
C THR A 151 -3.83 20.24 7.42
N PHE A 152 -3.98 20.15 6.09
CA PHE A 152 -5.27 19.89 5.45
C PHE A 152 -5.42 18.41 5.08
N GLU A 153 -6.52 17.81 5.53
CA GLU A 153 -6.98 16.52 5.06
C GLU A 153 -7.66 16.69 3.69
N LEU A 154 -7.16 15.98 2.69
CA LEU A 154 -7.69 16.00 1.34
C LEU A 154 -8.76 14.91 1.21
N ARG A 155 -10.02 15.34 1.06
CA ARG A 155 -11.11 14.46 0.62
C ARG A 155 -10.97 14.26 -0.89
N GLN A 156 -11.05 13.01 -1.37
CA GLN A 156 -10.83 12.67 -2.78
C GLN A 156 -11.80 13.36 -3.76
N ALA A 157 -12.92 13.92 -3.26
CA ALA A 157 -13.83 14.75 -4.02
C ALA A 157 -13.38 16.24 -4.04
N ALA A 158 -12.65 16.59 -5.10
CA ALA A 158 -12.26 17.93 -5.57
C ALA A 158 -11.02 18.60 -4.92
N PRO A 159 -10.03 19.03 -5.74
CA PRO A 159 -9.00 19.95 -5.28
C PRO A 159 -9.58 21.36 -5.18
N ALA A 160 -9.78 21.86 -3.96
CA ALA A 160 -9.94 23.30 -3.75
C ALA A 160 -8.58 23.98 -3.94
N GLY A 161 -8.29 24.40 -5.18
CA GLY A 161 -7.36 25.50 -5.48
C GLY A 161 -5.86 25.18 -5.50
N GLY A 162 -5.33 24.93 -6.71
CA GLY A 162 -3.90 24.99 -7.02
C GLY A 162 -3.58 24.31 -8.34
N ILE A 163 -3.09 25.07 -9.33
CA ILE A 163 -2.97 24.70 -10.75
C ILE A 163 -1.90 23.61 -11.03
N ASP A 164 -1.09 23.20 -10.04
CA ASP A 164 0.16 22.46 -10.29
C ASP A 164 0.28 21.07 -9.62
N SER A 165 -0.79 20.54 -9.00
CA SER A 165 -0.75 19.23 -8.32
C SER A 165 -1.65 18.20 -9.02
N ASP A 166 -1.06 17.09 -9.44
CA ASP A 166 -1.77 15.91 -9.95
C ASP A 166 -1.85 14.86 -8.83
N TYR A 167 -2.90 14.97 -8.00
CA TYR A 167 -3.13 14.04 -6.90
C TYR A 167 -3.36 12.60 -7.36
N LYS A 168 -3.90 12.39 -8.57
CA LYS A 168 -4.18 11.06 -9.12
C LYS A 168 -2.88 10.30 -9.43
N HIS A 169 -1.86 11.00 -9.91
CA HIS A 169 -0.52 10.42 -10.14
C HIS A 169 0.47 10.74 -9.00
N GLY A 170 0.01 11.41 -7.94
CA GLY A 170 0.81 11.73 -6.77
C GLY A 170 1.96 12.68 -7.10
N THR A 171 1.79 13.53 -8.11
CA THR A 171 2.77 14.56 -8.45
C THR A 171 2.42 15.83 -7.69
N ILE A 172 3.17 16.09 -6.63
CA ILE A 172 2.85 17.15 -5.66
C ILE A 172 3.99 18.17 -5.62
N ARG A 173 3.61 19.45 -5.73
CA ARG A 173 4.50 20.58 -5.50
C ARG A 173 4.60 20.87 -4.01
N LEU A 174 5.83 20.95 -3.49
CA LEU A 174 6.10 21.35 -2.10
C LEU A 174 6.97 22.61 -2.08
N ASN A 175 6.45 23.72 -1.54
CA ASN A 175 7.28 24.87 -1.21
C ASN A 175 8.09 24.58 0.07
N LYS A 176 9.01 25.47 0.42
CA LYS A 176 9.78 25.34 1.66
C LYS A 176 8.85 25.30 2.88
N GLY A 177 9.01 24.26 3.69
CA GLY A 177 8.20 23.99 4.89
C GLY A 177 6.99 23.09 4.61
N ASP A 178 6.54 23.02 3.36
CA ASP A 178 5.40 22.18 3.00
C ASP A 178 5.73 20.69 3.14
N PHE A 179 4.73 19.92 3.54
CA PHE A 179 4.76 18.47 3.53
C PHE A 179 3.51 17.88 2.87
N ALA A 180 3.66 16.67 2.33
CA ALA A 180 2.55 15.86 1.87
C ALA A 180 2.67 14.45 2.47
N VAL A 181 1.53 13.82 2.69
CA VAL A 181 1.44 12.42 3.07
C VAL A 181 0.86 11.64 1.91
N PHE A 182 1.55 10.57 1.51
CA PHE A 182 1.12 9.61 0.52
C PHE A 182 0.71 8.32 1.21
N GLN A 183 -0.34 7.67 0.72
CA GLN A 183 -0.61 6.24 0.95
C GLN A 183 -0.28 5.52 -0.35
N LEU A 184 0.68 4.59 -0.30
CA LEU A 184 1.23 3.91 -1.48
C LEU A 184 1.12 2.40 -1.28
N GLN A 185 0.53 1.70 -2.25
CA GLN A 185 0.43 0.24 -2.23
C GLN A 185 1.48 -0.41 -3.12
N PHE A 186 2.14 -1.46 -2.62
CA PHE A 186 3.15 -2.23 -3.35
C PHE A 186 2.76 -3.71 -3.37
N HIS A 187 2.96 -4.39 -4.52
CA HIS A 187 2.80 -5.85 -4.61
C HIS A 187 4.04 -6.54 -4.04
N VAL A 188 3.96 -6.95 -2.77
CA VAL A 188 5.07 -7.60 -2.04
C VAL A 188 4.72 -9.01 -1.61
N GLY A 189 3.45 -9.25 -1.25
CA GLY A 189 3.00 -10.54 -0.75
C GLY A 189 2.65 -11.55 -1.84
N ASP A 190 2.66 -12.82 -1.46
CA ASP A 190 2.34 -13.97 -2.31
C ASP A 190 1.16 -14.80 -1.79
N ASP A 191 0.50 -14.34 -0.70
CA ASP A 191 -0.59 -15.03 0.01
C ASP A 191 -0.18 -16.38 0.63
N ASP A 192 1.12 -16.64 0.72
CA ASP A 192 1.69 -17.90 1.21
C ASP A 192 2.82 -17.62 2.22
N THR A 193 3.99 -17.25 1.71
CA THR A 193 5.18 -16.97 2.54
C THR A 193 5.16 -15.55 3.12
N ILE A 194 4.61 -14.60 2.37
CA ILE A 194 4.48 -13.20 2.74
C ILE A 194 2.99 -12.83 2.64
N SER A 195 2.32 -12.86 3.79
CA SER A 195 0.89 -12.54 3.91
C SER A 195 0.56 -11.54 5.02
N LYS A 196 1.57 -11.17 5.83
CA LYS A 196 1.48 -10.19 6.91
C LYS A 196 2.36 -8.96 6.62
N ASP A 197 1.97 -7.81 7.19
CA ASP A 197 2.67 -6.54 7.04
C ASP A 197 4.14 -6.63 7.50
N TRP A 198 4.38 -7.25 8.66
CA TRP A 198 5.74 -7.41 9.20
C TRP A 198 6.62 -8.29 8.31
N GLN A 199 6.07 -9.35 7.70
CA GLN A 199 6.80 -10.22 6.77
C GLN A 199 7.20 -9.44 5.51
N ALA A 200 6.29 -8.63 5.00
CA ALA A 200 6.54 -7.80 3.84
C ALA A 200 7.59 -6.71 4.15
N LEU A 201 7.47 -6.02 5.28
CA LEU A 201 8.47 -5.05 5.73
C LEU A 201 9.84 -5.68 5.97
N ASP A 202 9.88 -6.88 6.56
CA ASP A 202 11.12 -7.62 6.76
C ASP A 202 11.73 -8.14 5.44
N ALA A 203 10.93 -8.32 4.38
CA ALA A 203 11.43 -8.68 3.06
C ALA A 203 12.01 -7.49 2.26
N LEU A 204 11.83 -6.25 2.72
CA LEU A 204 12.27 -5.03 2.03
C LEU A 204 13.51 -4.42 2.69
N GLU A 205 14.39 -3.79 1.93
CA GLU A 205 15.57 -3.06 2.42
C GLU A 205 15.26 -1.57 2.61
N SER A 206 14.54 -0.98 1.67
CA SER A 206 14.29 0.47 1.66
C SER A 206 13.09 0.85 0.79
N ILE A 207 12.57 2.04 1.04
CA ILE A 207 11.68 2.77 0.14
C ILE A 207 12.44 3.93 -0.52
N ALA A 208 12.16 4.15 -1.80
CA ALA A 208 12.76 5.18 -2.62
C ALA A 208 11.67 6.06 -3.25
N LEU A 209 11.80 7.37 -3.12
CA LEU A 209 10.85 8.33 -3.65
C LEU A 209 11.53 9.39 -4.54
N PRO A 210 11.19 9.44 -5.84
CA PRO A 210 11.77 10.42 -6.75
C PRO A 210 11.25 11.84 -6.52
N TRP A 211 12.14 12.82 -6.64
CA TRP A 211 11.81 14.24 -6.58
C TRP A 211 12.78 15.08 -7.42
N ALA A 212 12.41 16.32 -7.74
CA ALA A 212 13.30 17.27 -8.40
C ALA A 212 13.02 18.71 -7.92
N PRO A 213 14.03 19.59 -7.86
CA PRO A 213 13.80 21.04 -7.81
C PRO A 213 12.93 21.46 -8.99
N TRP A 214 12.01 22.40 -8.77
CA TRP A 214 11.09 22.85 -9.80
C TRP A 214 11.22 24.35 -10.05
N ASP A 215 11.25 24.71 -11.33
CA ASP A 215 11.43 26.08 -11.81
C ASP A 215 10.08 26.82 -12.02
N ASN A 216 8.95 26.18 -11.69
CA ASN A 216 7.58 26.66 -11.93
C ASN A 216 7.22 26.88 -13.41
N SER A 217 8.01 26.38 -14.35
CA SER A 217 7.80 26.59 -15.79
C SER A 217 7.84 25.29 -16.59
N THR A 218 8.68 24.35 -16.18
CA THR A 218 8.82 23.04 -16.81
C THR A 218 7.64 22.16 -16.44
N ALA A 219 6.98 21.58 -17.45
CA ALA A 219 5.85 20.68 -17.23
C ALA A 219 6.27 19.46 -16.39
N PRO A 220 5.50 19.05 -15.37
CA PRO A 220 5.88 17.94 -14.49
C PRO A 220 6.20 16.64 -15.23
N ALA A 221 5.48 16.36 -16.33
CA ALA A 221 5.75 15.19 -17.18
C ALA A 221 7.15 15.20 -17.82
N PHE A 222 7.66 16.38 -18.18
CA PHE A 222 9.01 16.52 -18.74
C PHE A 222 10.07 16.41 -17.65
N THR A 223 9.85 17.03 -16.48
CA THR A 223 10.69 16.85 -15.29
C THR A 223 10.83 15.37 -14.93
N ALA A 224 9.74 14.60 -15.08
CA ALA A 224 9.72 13.19 -14.77
C ALA A 224 10.68 12.35 -15.63
N LEU A 225 11.08 12.80 -16.83
CA LEU A 225 12.08 12.11 -17.65
C LEU A 225 13.49 12.19 -17.06
N GLY A 226 13.75 13.17 -16.20
CA GLY A 226 15.03 13.38 -15.55
C GLY A 226 15.15 12.76 -14.15
N LEU A 227 14.18 11.94 -13.74
CA LEU A 227 14.18 11.30 -12.44
C LEU A 227 14.95 9.97 -12.48
N PRO A 228 15.87 9.73 -11.52
CA PRO A 228 16.48 8.42 -11.35
C PRO A 228 15.47 7.39 -10.81
N SER A 229 15.83 6.11 -10.94
CA SER A 229 15.13 4.98 -10.31
C SER A 229 16.13 4.11 -9.56
N LEU A 230 15.66 3.19 -8.70
CA LEU A 230 16.53 2.21 -8.06
C LEU A 230 17.25 1.28 -9.05
N GLN A 231 16.71 1.13 -10.27
CA GLN A 231 17.22 0.21 -11.28
C GLN A 231 18.08 0.88 -12.35
N GLY A 232 18.16 2.21 -12.36
CA GLY A 232 18.90 2.87 -13.42
C GLY A 232 18.90 4.40 -13.36
N PRO A 233 19.83 5.01 -14.13
CA PRO A 233 19.96 6.45 -14.25
C PRO A 233 18.72 7.08 -14.92
N PRO A 234 18.55 8.42 -14.80
CA PRO A 234 17.48 9.12 -15.51
C PRO A 234 17.63 9.01 -17.03
N LEU A 235 16.50 9.09 -17.76
CA LEU A 235 16.49 9.07 -19.23
C LEU A 235 17.06 10.35 -19.84
N VAL A 236 16.83 11.48 -19.17
CA VAL A 236 17.31 12.80 -19.58
C VAL A 236 18.10 13.43 -18.44
N HIS A 237 19.27 13.99 -18.73
CA HIS A 237 20.07 14.67 -17.72
C HIS A 237 19.83 16.19 -17.77
N PHE A 238 19.36 16.76 -16.67
CA PHE A 238 19.17 18.21 -16.54
C PHE A 238 20.26 18.81 -15.65
N SER A 239 21.16 19.60 -16.25
CA SER A 239 22.33 20.15 -15.55
C SER A 239 21.97 21.10 -14.40
N ASN A 240 20.86 21.83 -14.52
CA ASN A 240 20.50 22.90 -13.59
C ASN A 240 19.54 22.46 -12.48
N ALA A 241 18.81 21.36 -12.67
CA ALA A 241 17.82 20.83 -11.73
C ALA A 241 17.77 19.29 -11.84
N PRO A 242 18.84 18.58 -11.45
CA PRO A 242 18.87 17.14 -11.59
C PRO A 242 17.80 16.49 -10.71
N GLY A 243 17.11 15.50 -11.26
CA GLY A 243 16.23 14.64 -10.49
C GLY A 243 17.02 13.85 -9.45
N ARG A 244 16.38 13.58 -8.32
CA ARG A 244 16.97 12.95 -7.14
C ARG A 244 16.05 11.84 -6.63
N LEU A 245 16.63 10.95 -5.83
CA LEU A 245 15.92 9.85 -5.19
C LEU A 245 16.11 9.96 -3.67
N LEU A 246 15.01 10.08 -2.92
CA LEU A 246 15.03 9.94 -1.47
C LEU A 246 14.98 8.47 -1.13
N CYS A 247 16.06 7.91 -0.60
CA CYS A 247 16.08 6.56 -0.10
C CYS A 247 15.97 6.57 1.42
N ALA A 248 14.99 5.84 1.96
CA ALA A 248 14.78 5.64 3.38
C ALA A 248 14.87 4.12 3.65
N PRO A 249 15.95 3.65 4.31
CA PRO A 249 16.07 2.25 4.70
C PRO A 249 15.05 1.91 5.79
N PHE A 250 14.56 0.67 5.79
CA PHE A 250 13.69 0.17 6.86
C PHE A 250 14.51 -0.19 8.10
N ASP A 251 14.06 0.27 9.26
CA ASP A 251 14.55 -0.15 10.57
C ASP A 251 13.87 -1.46 10.95
N HIS A 252 14.52 -2.56 10.63
CA HIS A 252 14.03 -3.90 10.95
C HIS A 252 13.91 -4.12 12.46
N GLY A 253 14.76 -3.49 13.28
CA GLY A 253 14.65 -3.59 14.73
C GLY A 253 13.32 -3.01 15.22
N ALA A 254 13.00 -1.80 14.76
CA ALA A 254 11.73 -1.15 15.07
C ALA A 254 10.51 -1.93 14.54
N VAL A 255 10.61 -2.55 13.36
CA VAL A 255 9.54 -3.41 12.80
C VAL A 255 9.31 -4.63 13.70
N HIS A 256 10.37 -5.36 14.05
CA HIS A 256 10.26 -6.54 14.91
C HIS A 256 9.77 -6.20 16.31
N GLU A 257 10.20 -5.06 16.88
CA GLU A 257 9.72 -4.59 18.18
C GLU A 257 8.22 -4.24 18.16
N TYR A 258 7.76 -3.53 17.14
CA TYR A 258 6.35 -3.17 17.00
C TYR A 258 5.47 -4.41 16.80
N PHE A 259 5.88 -5.36 15.95
CA PHE A 259 5.10 -6.56 15.67
C PHE A 259 5.39 -7.74 16.60
N ALA A 260 6.16 -7.56 17.68
CA ALA A 260 6.57 -8.65 18.59
C ALA A 260 5.38 -9.47 19.10
N ASP A 261 4.33 -8.83 19.61
CA ASP A 261 3.15 -9.53 20.13
C ASP A 261 2.40 -10.32 19.02
N LEU A 262 2.48 -9.88 17.76
CA LEU A 262 1.90 -10.60 16.62
C LEU A 262 2.77 -11.80 16.19
N ILE A 263 4.09 -11.66 16.31
CA ILE A 263 5.08 -12.66 15.90
C ILE A 263 5.19 -13.78 16.93
N GLU A 264 5.25 -13.42 18.21
CA GLU A 264 5.56 -14.34 19.31
C GLU A 264 4.31 -14.95 19.95
N ASP A 265 3.22 -14.18 20.02
CA ASP A 265 1.99 -14.60 20.70
C ASP A 265 0.84 -14.83 19.71
N SER A 266 0.06 -13.78 19.39
CA SER A 266 -1.16 -13.90 18.59
C SER A 266 -1.68 -12.55 18.07
N GLU A 267 -2.59 -12.63 17.10
CA GLU A 267 -3.30 -11.46 16.56
C GLU A 267 -4.12 -10.73 17.65
N ASP A 268 -4.74 -11.46 18.57
CA ASP A 268 -5.49 -10.86 19.68
C ASP A 268 -4.56 -10.13 20.68
N ALA A 269 -3.36 -10.68 20.96
CA ALA A 269 -2.36 -10.03 21.78
C ALA A 269 -1.91 -8.70 21.15
N PHE A 270 -1.58 -8.72 19.86
CA PHE A 270 -1.23 -7.53 19.09
C PHE A 270 -2.34 -6.47 19.11
N LEU A 271 -3.59 -6.88 18.86
CA LEU A 271 -4.73 -5.95 18.86
C LEU A 271 -4.91 -5.26 20.22
N ARG A 272 -4.75 -6.00 21.32
CA ARG A 272 -4.89 -5.45 22.67
C ARG A 272 -3.77 -4.48 23.02
N SER A 273 -2.53 -4.79 22.64
CA SER A 273 -1.39 -3.95 22.98
C SER A 273 -1.28 -2.68 22.14
N HIS A 274 -1.78 -2.70 20.90
CA HIS A 274 -1.67 -1.59 19.95
C HIS A 274 -2.94 -0.75 19.82
N PHE A 275 -4.12 -1.35 19.95
CA PHE A 275 -5.40 -0.67 19.73
C PHE A 275 -6.34 -0.76 20.94
N GLY A 276 -5.88 -1.35 22.04
CA GLY A 276 -6.64 -1.53 23.27
C GLY A 276 -7.65 -2.68 23.22
N SER A 277 -8.10 -3.10 24.41
CA SER A 277 -9.00 -4.24 24.58
C SER A 277 -10.34 -4.10 23.84
N SER A 278 -10.87 -2.88 23.75
CA SER A 278 -12.14 -2.61 23.04
C SER A 278 -12.04 -2.94 21.55
N SER A 279 -10.91 -2.63 20.92
CA SER A 279 -10.68 -2.91 19.49
C SER A 279 -10.50 -4.40 19.24
N ALA A 280 -9.82 -5.12 20.14
CA ALA A 280 -9.70 -6.57 20.07
C ALA A 280 -11.07 -7.28 20.17
N VAL A 281 -11.92 -6.84 21.10
CA VAL A 281 -13.29 -7.36 21.25
C VAL A 281 -14.15 -7.05 20.02
N LEU A 282 -14.06 -5.83 19.48
CA LEU A 282 -14.79 -5.44 18.28
C LEU A 282 -14.37 -6.27 17.08
N SER A 283 -13.07 -6.44 16.85
CA SER A 283 -12.51 -7.27 15.78
C SER A 283 -13.01 -8.71 15.87
N ASN A 284 -12.93 -9.32 17.06
CA ASN A 284 -13.46 -10.67 17.28
C ASN A 284 -14.97 -10.75 17.02
N THR A 285 -15.73 -9.73 17.42
CA THR A 285 -17.18 -9.68 17.20
C THR A 285 -17.52 -9.58 15.72
N VAL A 286 -16.80 -8.74 14.97
CA VAL A 286 -16.96 -8.60 13.52
C VAL A 286 -16.61 -9.91 12.81
N ASN A 287 -15.50 -10.56 13.20
CA ASN A 287 -15.11 -11.85 12.64
C ASN A 287 -16.17 -12.93 12.89
N VAL A 288 -16.64 -13.08 14.14
CA VAL A 288 -17.70 -14.04 14.49
C VAL A 288 -19.00 -13.74 13.73
N SER A 289 -19.36 -12.46 13.59
CA SER A 289 -20.54 -12.04 12.82
C SER A 289 -20.39 -12.34 11.33
N MET A 290 -19.21 -12.09 10.75
CA MET A 290 -18.92 -12.44 9.35
C MET A 290 -19.00 -13.94 9.12
N PHE A 291 -18.44 -14.77 10.00
CA PHE A 291 -18.52 -16.23 9.87
C PHE A 291 -19.95 -16.73 9.96
N THR A 292 -20.75 -16.21 10.91
CA THR A 292 -22.17 -16.59 11.03
C THR A 292 -23.00 -16.13 9.82
N MET A 293 -22.74 -14.96 9.26
CA MET A 293 -23.36 -14.52 8.01
C MET A 293 -22.94 -15.40 6.83
N ALA A 294 -21.65 -15.73 6.70
CA ALA A 294 -21.14 -16.59 5.66
C ALA A 294 -21.78 -17.98 5.72
N ASP A 295 -21.86 -18.59 6.90
CA ASP A 295 -22.54 -19.86 7.13
C ASP A 295 -24.03 -19.80 6.77
N THR A 296 -24.69 -18.70 7.13
CA THR A 296 -26.12 -18.51 6.80
C THR A 296 -26.33 -18.38 5.29
N LEU A 297 -25.45 -17.66 4.60
CA LEU A 297 -25.47 -17.55 3.14
C LEU A 297 -25.17 -18.89 2.46
N LEU A 298 -24.19 -19.65 2.95
CA LEU A 298 -23.87 -20.98 2.44
C LEU A 298 -25.05 -21.95 2.63
N LYS A 299 -25.70 -21.93 3.80
CA LYS A 299 -26.91 -22.73 4.06
C LYS A 299 -28.03 -22.37 3.11
N ARG A 300 -28.31 -21.07 2.90
CA ARG A 300 -29.33 -20.64 1.93
C ARG A 300 -29.00 -21.10 0.51
N VAL A 301 -27.75 -20.95 0.07
CA VAL A 301 -27.31 -21.42 -1.25
C VAL A 301 -27.48 -22.94 -1.39
N ALA A 302 -27.24 -23.69 -0.30
CA ALA A 302 -27.47 -25.13 -0.27
C ALA A 302 -28.95 -25.50 -0.34
N GLU A 303 -29.80 -24.83 0.44
CA GLU A 303 -31.26 -25.00 0.46
C GLU A 303 -31.90 -24.67 -0.91
N GLU A 304 -31.36 -23.67 -1.62
CA GLU A 304 -31.80 -23.31 -2.97
C GLU A 304 -31.24 -24.22 -4.07
N GLY A 305 -30.44 -25.24 -3.74
CA GLY A 305 -29.82 -26.15 -4.71
C GLY A 305 -28.72 -25.51 -5.57
N ASN A 306 -28.24 -24.33 -5.19
CA ASN A 306 -27.32 -23.49 -5.97
C ASN A 306 -25.84 -23.73 -5.65
N VAL A 307 -25.49 -24.78 -4.88
CA VAL A 307 -24.11 -25.10 -4.47
C VAL A 307 -23.17 -25.22 -5.68
N ASN A 308 -23.60 -25.90 -6.74
CA ASN A 308 -22.78 -26.08 -7.94
C ASN A 308 -22.48 -24.74 -8.64
N VAL A 309 -23.41 -23.79 -8.59
CA VAL A 309 -23.23 -22.44 -9.15
C VAL A 309 -22.21 -21.67 -8.31
N LEU A 310 -22.30 -21.76 -6.97
CA LEU A 310 -21.33 -21.14 -6.06
C LEU A 310 -19.92 -21.73 -6.25
N LEU A 311 -19.78 -23.05 -6.27
CA LEU A 311 -18.49 -23.70 -6.52
C LEU A 311 -17.93 -23.32 -7.90
N GLY A 312 -18.80 -23.24 -8.92
CA GLY A 312 -18.43 -22.75 -10.25
C GLY A 312 -17.88 -21.32 -10.23
N ARG A 313 -18.51 -20.42 -9.47
CA ARG A 313 -18.04 -19.02 -9.29
C ARG A 313 -16.74 -18.94 -8.52
N LEU A 314 -16.59 -19.69 -7.42
CA LEU A 314 -15.34 -19.74 -6.66
C LEU A 314 -14.18 -20.24 -7.52
N ARG A 315 -14.38 -21.30 -8.32
CA ARG A 315 -13.40 -21.75 -9.33
C ARG A 315 -13.13 -20.67 -10.37
N ALA A 316 -14.17 -19.99 -10.87
CA ALA A 316 -14.01 -18.92 -11.84
C ALA A 316 -13.15 -17.76 -11.29
N CYS A 317 -13.27 -17.47 -10.00
CA CYS A 317 -12.46 -16.49 -9.26
C CYS A 317 -11.09 -17.03 -8.78
N GLY A 318 -10.72 -18.26 -9.13
CA GLY A 318 -9.43 -18.85 -8.75
C GLY A 318 -9.33 -19.30 -7.29
N ARG A 319 -10.44 -19.38 -6.55
CA ARG A 319 -10.51 -19.83 -5.15
C ARG A 319 -10.68 -21.35 -5.05
N HIS A 320 -9.74 -22.08 -5.65
CA HIS A 320 -9.73 -23.54 -5.61
C HIS A 320 -9.55 -24.08 -4.18
N ASP A 321 -8.78 -23.35 -3.36
CA ASP A 321 -8.56 -23.60 -1.94
C ASP A 321 -9.87 -23.73 -1.14
N ILE A 322 -10.81 -22.80 -1.35
CA ILE A 322 -12.10 -22.82 -0.68
C ILE A 322 -12.96 -23.95 -1.22
N VAL A 323 -12.94 -24.16 -2.53
CA VAL A 323 -13.75 -25.20 -3.20
C VAL A 323 -13.37 -26.59 -2.69
N GLU A 324 -12.08 -26.87 -2.52
CA GLU A 324 -11.62 -28.14 -1.98
C GLU A 324 -12.09 -28.36 -0.54
N LYS A 325 -12.03 -27.32 0.30
CA LYS A 325 -12.53 -27.39 1.69
C LYS A 325 -14.04 -27.57 1.80
N LEU A 326 -14.82 -27.05 0.86
CA LEU A 326 -16.29 -27.15 0.86
C LEU A 326 -16.81 -28.48 0.29
N VAL A 327 -15.97 -29.24 -0.40
CA VAL A 327 -16.32 -30.53 -1.02
C VAL A 327 -15.90 -31.72 -0.14
N GLN A 328 -15.07 -31.49 0.88
CA GLN A 328 -14.71 -32.45 1.93
C GLN A 328 -15.78 -32.51 3.02
#